data_AF-A0A397BKZ5-F1
#
_entry.id   AF-A0A397BKZ5-F1
#
_cell.length_a   1.000
_cell.length_b   1.000
_cell.length_c   1.000
_cell.angle_alpha   90.00
_cell.angle_beta   90.00
_cell.angle_gamma   90.00
#
_symmetry.space_group_name_H-M   'P 1'
#
loop_
_entity.id
_entity.type
_entity.pdbx_description
1 polymer ?
#
loop_
_entity_poly.entity_id
_entity_poly.type
_entity_poly.pdbx_seq_one_letter_code
_entity_poly.pdbx_strand_id
1 'polypeptide(L)'
;MSTASAATPAAVAVAAPPAAPAATTTTPAPINTSSSILEKHPRLMDELPKHAKPAALANKVLAYGTAGFRDNADILGSTFHRMGMLAVLRSKKEHKITGLMVTASHNAAPDNGVKLVDPDGGMLSQSWEKYAQQLANAPTEKVVEALDSIVRAEKIDLDQPGNIFIAKDTRVSSEHLSELAREGALLVGGNVLDFGLQTTPQLHHYVRMKLELRTPLYVDCAHGVGAPQLSKLAKELGDLLHVEIRNTPADGQLNHECGAEHVQKGRAPPAGFSRDAD
;
A
#
# COMPACT_ATOMS: atom_id res chain seq x y z
N MET A 1 4.41 46.74 -69.17
CA MET A 1 4.91 45.46 -68.61
C MET A 1 5.01 45.64 -67.10
N SER A 2 4.43 44.70 -66.37
CA SER A 2 3.82 44.87 -65.04
C SER A 2 4.79 45.03 -63.86
N THR A 3 4.41 45.85 -62.89
CA THR A 3 5.05 46.12 -61.59
C THR A 3 4.89 44.95 -60.62
N ALA A 4 5.96 44.57 -59.93
CA ALA A 4 5.96 43.54 -58.90
C ALA A 4 5.50 44.11 -57.54
N SER A 5 4.41 43.57 -56.99
CA SER A 5 3.90 43.85 -55.65
C SER A 5 4.44 42.81 -54.67
N ALA A 6 5.21 43.23 -53.67
CA ALA A 6 5.68 42.38 -52.59
C ALA A 6 4.54 42.15 -51.58
N ALA A 7 4.10 40.90 -51.42
CA ALA A 7 3.12 40.51 -50.41
C ALA A 7 3.83 40.14 -49.10
N THR A 8 3.44 40.79 -48.01
CA THR A 8 3.84 40.46 -46.64
C THR A 8 3.10 39.19 -46.18
N PRO A 9 3.76 38.21 -45.51
CA PRO A 9 3.04 37.05 -44.99
C PRO A 9 2.21 37.43 -43.76
N ALA A 10 0.95 37.01 -43.76
CA ALA A 10 0.03 37.17 -42.64
C ALA A 10 0.47 36.31 -41.44
N ALA A 11 0.52 36.90 -40.25
CA ALA A 11 0.77 36.20 -39.01
C ALA A 11 -0.40 35.25 -38.69
N VAL A 12 -0.12 33.95 -38.61
CA VAL A 12 -1.07 32.95 -38.16
C VAL A 12 -1.18 33.05 -36.64
N ALA A 13 -2.35 33.50 -36.15
CA ALA A 13 -2.65 33.53 -34.73
C ALA A 13 -2.79 32.09 -34.19
N VAL A 14 -1.91 31.71 -33.27
CA VAL A 14 -2.00 30.45 -32.53
C VAL A 14 -3.09 30.60 -31.47
N ALA A 15 -4.18 29.84 -31.62
CA ALA A 15 -5.24 29.79 -30.62
C ALA A 15 -4.72 29.13 -29.33
N ALA A 16 -4.97 29.78 -28.19
CA ALA A 16 -4.66 29.22 -26.88
C ALA A 16 -5.47 27.93 -26.63
N PRO A 17 -4.89 26.92 -25.93
CA PRO A 17 -5.59 25.68 -25.63
C PRO A 17 -6.80 25.94 -24.72
N PRO A 18 -7.89 25.15 -24.85
CA PRO A 18 -9.07 25.30 -24.01
C PRO A 18 -8.73 25.01 -22.55
N ALA A 19 -9.31 25.79 -21.64
CA ALA A 19 -9.16 25.62 -20.21
C ALA A 19 -9.61 24.21 -19.78
N ALA A 20 -8.79 23.56 -18.95
CA ALA A 20 -9.11 22.26 -18.38
C ALA A 20 -10.46 22.30 -17.63
N PRO A 21 -11.30 21.26 -17.72
CA PRO A 21 -12.57 21.23 -17.02
C PRO A 21 -12.34 21.29 -15.51
N ALA A 22 -13.12 22.13 -14.83
CA ALA A 22 -13.07 22.27 -13.38
C ALA A 22 -13.30 20.90 -12.72
N ALA A 23 -12.39 20.52 -11.82
CA ALA A 23 -12.49 19.30 -11.04
C ALA A 23 -13.81 19.33 -10.25
N THR A 24 -14.74 18.44 -10.60
CA THR A 24 -15.92 18.16 -9.79
C THR A 24 -15.45 17.58 -8.47
N THR A 25 -15.52 18.40 -7.42
CA THR A 25 -15.36 17.98 -6.03
C THR A 25 -16.47 17.00 -5.69
N THR A 26 -16.22 15.71 -5.85
CA THR A 26 -17.04 14.66 -5.25
C THR A 26 -16.81 14.71 -3.74
N THR A 27 -17.82 15.17 -3.01
CA THR A 27 -17.85 15.12 -1.55
C THR A 27 -17.65 13.66 -1.12
N PRO A 28 -16.64 13.33 -0.29
CA PRO A 28 -16.45 11.96 0.17
C PRO A 28 -17.68 11.51 0.96
N ALA A 29 -18.06 10.24 0.78
CA ALA A 29 -19.16 9.62 1.51
C ALA A 29 -18.95 9.78 3.03
N PRO A 30 -20.03 9.92 3.82
CA PRO A 30 -19.91 10.05 5.27
C PRO A 30 -19.17 8.85 5.86
N ILE A 31 -18.08 9.12 6.57
CA ILE A 31 -17.27 8.10 7.24
C ILE A 31 -18.14 7.44 8.30
N ASN A 32 -18.41 6.13 8.14
CA ASN A 32 -19.13 5.35 9.13
C ASN A 32 -18.20 5.01 10.30
N THR A 33 -18.02 5.95 11.22
CA THR A 33 -17.11 5.81 12.37
C THR A 33 -17.68 4.98 13.53
N SER A 34 -18.87 4.37 13.39
CA SER A 34 -19.54 3.69 14.50
C SER A 34 -19.38 2.17 14.53
N SER A 35 -18.89 1.54 13.47
CA SER A 35 -18.73 0.07 13.45
C SER A 35 -17.49 -0.35 14.24
N SER A 36 -17.64 -1.31 15.13
CA SER A 36 -16.51 -1.91 15.83
C SER A 36 -15.62 -2.69 14.85
N ILE A 37 -14.31 -2.71 15.09
CA ILE A 37 -13.37 -3.53 14.31
C ILE A 37 -13.74 -5.01 14.36
N LEU A 38 -14.36 -5.47 15.46
CA LEU A 38 -14.81 -6.84 15.61
C LEU A 38 -16.00 -7.17 14.69
N GLU A 39 -16.90 -6.22 14.45
CA GLU A 39 -18.02 -6.41 13.52
C GLU A 39 -17.52 -6.58 12.08
N LYS A 40 -16.47 -5.83 11.69
CA LYS A 40 -15.81 -5.97 10.39
C LYS A 40 -14.96 -7.22 10.28
N HIS A 41 -14.34 -7.65 11.38
CA HIS A 41 -13.39 -8.75 11.43
C HIS A 41 -13.70 -9.73 12.56
N PRO A 42 -14.78 -10.54 12.45
CA PRO A 42 -15.25 -11.40 13.54
C PRO A 42 -14.23 -12.48 13.95
N ARG A 43 -13.35 -12.88 13.04
CA ARG A 43 -12.26 -13.83 13.31
C ARG A 43 -11.28 -13.37 14.39
N LEU A 44 -11.25 -12.08 14.74
CA LEU A 44 -10.43 -11.57 15.85
C LEU A 44 -10.69 -12.32 17.16
N MET A 45 -11.95 -12.71 17.44
CA MET A 45 -12.32 -13.43 18.65
C MET A 45 -11.62 -14.80 18.76
N ASP A 46 -11.47 -15.51 17.65
CA ASP A 46 -10.94 -16.88 17.64
C ASP A 46 -9.41 -16.90 17.49
N GLU A 47 -8.83 -15.91 16.81
CA GLU A 47 -7.40 -15.88 16.52
C GLU A 47 -6.58 -15.21 17.63
N LEU A 48 -7.07 -14.16 18.29
CA LEU A 48 -6.33 -13.45 19.34
C LEU A 48 -5.86 -14.36 20.50
N PRO A 49 -6.65 -15.31 21.01
CA PRO A 49 -6.20 -16.23 22.06
C PRO A 49 -5.00 -17.10 21.66
N LYS A 50 -4.80 -17.40 20.37
CA LYS A 50 -3.67 -18.19 19.87
C LYS A 50 -2.34 -17.43 19.95
N HIS A 51 -2.41 -16.10 20.02
CA HIS A 51 -1.26 -15.19 20.13
C HIS A 51 -1.28 -14.42 21.45
N ALA A 52 -1.71 -15.09 22.53
CA ALA A 52 -1.69 -14.54 23.87
C ALA A 52 -0.27 -14.15 24.30
N LYS A 53 -0.17 -13.21 25.23
CA LYS A 53 1.13 -12.84 25.81
C LYS A 53 1.79 -14.07 26.44
N PRO A 54 3.08 -14.32 26.16
CA PRO A 54 3.78 -15.45 26.76
C PRO A 54 3.96 -15.20 28.26
N ALA A 55 3.87 -16.26 29.07
CA ALA A 55 4.07 -16.16 30.53
C ALA A 55 5.43 -15.57 30.90
N ALA A 56 6.46 -15.81 30.08
CA ALA A 56 7.80 -15.25 30.24
C ALA A 56 7.86 -13.71 30.15
N LEU A 57 6.86 -13.06 29.53
CA LEU A 57 6.75 -11.60 29.55
C LEU A 57 6.37 -11.09 30.96
N ALA A 58 5.70 -11.93 31.76
CA ALA A 58 5.28 -11.64 33.14
C ALA A 58 4.64 -10.24 33.25
N ASN A 59 5.18 -9.39 34.13
CA ASN A 59 4.74 -8.01 34.36
C ASN A 59 5.63 -6.99 33.62
N LYS A 60 6.50 -7.43 32.71
CA LYS A 60 7.36 -6.53 31.95
C LYS A 60 6.49 -5.66 31.04
N VAL A 61 6.67 -4.35 31.16
CA VAL A 61 6.05 -3.37 30.28
C VAL A 61 6.97 -3.14 29.09
N LEU A 62 6.47 -3.41 27.89
CA LEU A 62 7.19 -3.17 26.65
C LEU A 62 7.08 -1.69 26.26
N ALA A 63 8.21 -1.03 26.05
CA ALA A 63 8.25 0.37 25.60
C ALA A 63 8.54 0.44 24.10
N TYR A 64 7.83 1.32 23.41
CA TYR A 64 8.12 1.68 22.03
C TYR A 64 9.00 2.92 22.04
N GLY A 65 10.19 2.84 21.47
CA GLY A 65 11.07 4.00 21.30
C GLY A 65 11.35 4.29 19.83
N THR A 66 12.33 5.15 19.58
CA THR A 66 12.76 5.53 18.22
C THR A 66 13.18 4.32 17.37
N ALA A 67 13.53 3.20 18.00
CA ALA A 67 13.95 1.98 17.32
C ALA A 67 12.88 0.88 17.30
N GLY A 68 11.63 1.20 17.69
CA GLY A 68 10.54 0.26 17.87
C GLY A 68 10.62 -0.54 19.17
N PHE A 69 9.96 -1.70 19.20
CA PHE A 69 10.12 -2.69 20.26
C PHE A 69 11.38 -3.52 20.02
N ARG A 70 12.17 -3.77 21.05
CA ARG A 70 13.33 -4.67 21.01
C ARG A 70 13.45 -5.42 22.32
N ASP A 71 13.57 -6.73 22.23
CA ASP A 71 13.70 -7.62 23.37
C ASP A 71 14.14 -9.02 22.92
N ASN A 72 14.26 -9.95 23.86
CA ASN A 72 14.39 -11.36 23.52
C ASN A 72 13.22 -11.82 22.61
N ALA A 73 13.54 -12.50 21.52
CA ALA A 73 12.56 -12.91 20.52
C ALA A 73 11.40 -13.75 21.08
N ASP A 74 11.67 -14.58 22.09
CA ASP A 74 10.70 -15.53 22.66
C ASP A 74 9.50 -14.84 23.32
N ILE A 75 9.65 -13.56 23.71
CA ILE A 75 8.58 -12.80 24.36
C ILE A 75 7.82 -11.86 23.42
N LEU A 76 8.24 -11.75 22.16
CA LEU A 76 7.72 -10.74 21.23
C LEU A 76 6.59 -11.24 20.32
N GLY A 77 6.24 -12.53 20.31
CA GLY A 77 5.25 -13.08 19.37
C GLY A 77 3.91 -12.31 19.34
N SER A 78 3.30 -12.11 20.51
CA SER A 78 2.05 -11.33 20.64
C SER A 78 2.22 -9.86 20.21
N THR A 79 3.41 -9.29 20.40
CA THR A 79 3.73 -7.91 20.00
C THR A 79 3.77 -7.79 18.49
N PHE A 80 4.42 -8.72 17.78
CA PHE A 80 4.48 -8.72 16.32
C PHE A 80 3.10 -8.83 15.68
N HIS A 81 2.28 -9.78 16.16
CA HIS A 81 0.90 -9.93 15.69
C HIS A 81 0.10 -8.63 15.81
N ARG A 82 0.22 -7.95 16.96
CA ARG A 82 -0.48 -6.69 17.21
C ARG A 82 0.12 -5.50 16.43
N MET A 83 1.43 -5.50 16.15
CA MET A 83 2.05 -4.48 15.31
C MET A 83 1.65 -4.62 13.83
N GLY A 84 1.40 -5.84 13.36
CA GLY A 84 0.74 -6.08 12.07
C GLY A 84 -0.60 -5.37 11.98
N MET A 85 -1.46 -5.54 12.99
CA MET A 85 -2.76 -4.86 13.08
C MET A 85 -2.62 -3.34 13.10
N LEU A 86 -1.71 -2.82 13.93
CA LEU A 86 -1.49 -1.38 14.06
C LEU A 86 -0.97 -0.76 12.75
N ALA A 87 -0.08 -1.44 12.03
CA ALA A 87 0.43 -0.98 10.75
C ALA A 87 -0.70 -0.81 9.71
N VAL A 88 -1.67 -1.72 9.71
CA VAL A 88 -2.87 -1.63 8.86
C VAL A 88 -3.73 -0.44 9.25
N LEU A 89 -4.02 -0.24 10.54
CA LEU A 89 -4.76 0.94 11.00
C LEU A 89 -4.04 2.25 10.64
N ARG A 90 -2.71 2.29 10.78
CA ARG A 90 -1.89 3.44 10.35
C ARG A 90 -2.02 3.69 8.87
N SER A 91 -1.98 2.63 8.06
CA SER A 91 -2.13 2.74 6.61
C SER A 91 -3.51 3.26 6.20
N LYS A 92 -4.58 2.73 6.79
CA LYS A 92 -5.96 3.19 6.56
C LYS A 92 -6.13 4.67 6.93
N LYS A 93 -5.51 5.09 8.05
CA LYS A 93 -5.53 6.49 8.50
C LYS A 93 -4.85 7.44 7.52
N GLU A 94 -3.66 7.07 7.06
CA GLU A 94 -2.86 7.94 6.20
C GLU A 94 -3.30 7.86 4.73
N HIS A 95 -4.07 6.84 4.36
CA HIS A 95 -4.40 6.46 2.97
C HIS A 95 -3.12 6.17 2.15
N LYS A 96 -2.12 5.57 2.80
CA LYS A 96 -0.79 5.32 2.22
C LYS A 96 -0.18 4.05 2.81
N ILE A 97 0.89 3.57 2.20
CA ILE A 97 1.61 2.38 2.66
C ILE A 97 2.33 2.67 3.97
N THR A 98 2.22 1.75 4.93
CA THR A 98 3.02 1.72 6.17
C THR A 98 4.01 0.56 6.09
N GLY A 99 5.27 0.78 6.47
CA GLY A 99 6.26 -0.31 6.57
C GLY A 99 6.32 -0.94 7.95
N LEU A 100 6.75 -2.20 8.02
CA LEU A 100 7.05 -2.93 9.24
C LEU A 100 8.39 -3.68 9.05
N MET A 101 9.41 -3.27 9.79
CA MET A 101 10.74 -3.89 9.76
C MET A 101 10.90 -4.84 10.94
N VAL A 102 11.28 -6.09 10.65
CA VAL A 102 11.67 -7.10 11.63
C VAL A 102 13.19 -7.10 11.78
N THR A 103 13.69 -6.50 12.86
CA THR A 103 15.13 -6.46 13.19
C THR A 103 15.37 -5.94 14.61
N ALA A 104 16.42 -6.42 15.26
CA ALA A 104 17.03 -5.72 16.40
C ALA A 104 18.39 -5.10 16.08
N SER A 105 18.76 -4.96 14.80
CA SER A 105 19.97 -4.25 14.35
C SER A 105 21.23 -4.75 15.10
N HIS A 106 21.86 -3.91 15.91
CA HIS A 106 23.09 -4.21 16.66
C HIS A 106 22.91 -5.07 17.93
N ASN A 107 21.67 -5.37 18.34
CA ASN A 107 21.40 -6.18 19.54
C ASN A 107 21.94 -7.62 19.41
N ALA A 108 22.05 -8.32 20.54
CA ALA A 108 22.52 -9.72 20.57
C ALA A 108 21.63 -10.65 19.74
N ALA A 109 22.18 -11.76 19.24
CA ALA A 109 21.47 -12.67 18.32
C ALA A 109 20.12 -13.22 18.83
N PRO A 110 19.93 -13.54 20.13
CA PRO A 110 18.63 -13.98 20.65
C PRO A 110 17.54 -12.89 20.66
N ASP A 111 17.94 -11.62 20.59
CA ASP A 111 16.98 -10.51 20.53
C ASP A 111 16.35 -10.42 19.15
N ASN A 112 15.16 -9.84 19.08
CA ASN A 112 14.60 -9.32 17.84
C ASN A 112 13.78 -8.07 18.13
N GLY A 113 13.20 -7.48 17.10
CA GLY A 113 12.46 -6.24 17.25
C GLY A 113 11.60 -5.92 16.06
N VAL A 114 10.60 -5.08 16.30
CA VAL A 114 9.69 -4.59 15.27
C VAL A 114 9.61 -3.08 15.35
N LYS A 115 9.75 -2.42 14.21
CA LYS A 115 9.52 -0.99 14.06
C LYS A 115 8.64 -0.69 12.86
N LEU A 116 7.80 0.33 12.99
CA LEU A 116 6.93 0.80 11.92
C LEU A 116 7.59 1.98 11.21
N VAL A 117 7.31 2.07 9.90
CA VAL A 117 7.83 3.10 9.00
C VAL A 117 6.64 3.86 8.45
N ASP A 118 6.61 5.17 8.66
CA ASP A 118 5.53 6.02 8.18
C ASP A 118 5.62 6.23 6.66
N PRO A 119 4.54 6.68 6.00
CA PRO A 119 4.46 6.77 4.54
C PRO A 119 5.49 7.67 3.84
N ASP A 120 6.17 8.55 4.57
CA ASP A 120 7.27 9.38 4.08
C ASP A 120 8.63 8.66 4.11
N GLY A 121 8.66 7.40 4.58
CA GLY A 121 9.86 6.63 4.87
C GLY A 121 10.53 7.02 6.18
N GLY A 122 9.90 7.88 6.98
CA GLY A 122 10.32 8.23 8.32
C GLY A 122 10.01 7.14 9.34
N MET A 123 10.38 7.41 10.59
CA MET A 123 9.93 6.60 11.72
C MET A 123 8.44 6.83 11.96
N LEU A 124 7.77 5.89 12.64
CA LEU A 124 6.41 6.10 13.13
C LEU A 124 6.28 7.43 13.87
N SER A 125 5.24 8.20 13.57
CA SER A 125 4.92 9.43 14.31
C SER A 125 4.90 9.18 15.83
N GLN A 126 5.57 10.06 16.58
CA GLN A 126 5.62 9.98 18.06
C GLN A 126 4.23 9.91 18.69
N SER A 127 3.25 10.59 18.09
CA SER A 127 1.85 10.57 18.55
C SER A 127 1.21 9.18 18.48
N TRP A 128 1.74 8.27 17.65
CA TRP A 128 1.28 6.89 17.46
C TRP A 128 2.08 5.86 18.27
N GLU A 129 3.26 6.20 18.81
CA GLU A 129 4.04 5.31 19.67
C GLU A 129 3.25 4.87 20.92
N LYS A 130 2.37 5.74 21.42
CA LYS A 130 1.46 5.43 22.54
C LYS A 130 0.48 4.30 22.19
N TYR A 131 0.00 4.23 20.94
CA TYR A 131 -0.90 3.17 20.49
C TYR A 131 -0.17 1.84 20.33
N ALA A 132 1.09 1.89 19.86
CA ALA A 132 1.95 0.71 19.82
C ALA A 132 2.15 0.12 21.23
N GLN A 133 2.48 0.96 22.21
CA GLN A 133 2.62 0.56 23.61
C GLN A 133 1.30 0.04 24.20
N GLN A 134 0.19 0.72 23.94
CA GLN A 134 -1.14 0.30 24.40
C GLN A 134 -1.47 -1.11 23.89
N LEU A 135 -1.29 -1.38 22.59
CA LEU A 135 -1.58 -2.68 22.01
C LEU A 135 -0.62 -3.76 22.49
N ALA A 136 0.69 -3.52 22.46
CA ALA A 136 1.68 -4.51 22.91
C ALA A 136 1.44 -4.92 24.37
N ASN A 137 1.06 -3.96 25.23
CA ASN A 137 0.83 -4.21 26.64
C ASN A 137 -0.61 -4.56 27.01
N ALA A 138 -1.58 -4.57 26.09
CA ALA A 138 -2.95 -4.97 26.39
C ALA A 138 -3.04 -6.45 26.83
N PRO A 139 -3.83 -6.79 27.87
CA PRO A 139 -4.32 -8.16 28.04
C PRO A 139 -5.02 -8.64 26.76
N THR A 140 -4.99 -9.94 26.46
CA THR A 140 -5.52 -10.49 25.20
C THR A 140 -6.99 -10.12 25.00
N GLU A 141 -7.79 -10.24 26.05
CA GLU A 141 -9.20 -9.90 26.14
C GLU A 141 -9.49 -8.40 25.96
N LYS A 142 -8.47 -7.53 26.05
CA LYS A 142 -8.57 -6.08 25.87
C LYS A 142 -8.01 -5.59 24.53
N VAL A 143 -7.52 -6.48 23.67
CA VAL A 143 -6.93 -6.09 22.37
C VAL A 143 -7.99 -5.46 21.45
N VAL A 144 -9.20 -6.04 21.36
CA VAL A 144 -10.28 -5.49 20.54
C VAL A 144 -10.69 -4.10 21.02
N GLU A 145 -10.86 -3.93 22.34
CA GLU A 145 -11.18 -2.63 22.93
C GLU A 145 -10.10 -1.59 22.64
N ALA A 146 -8.82 -1.98 22.69
CA ALA A 146 -7.70 -1.12 22.34
C ALA A 146 -7.72 -0.73 20.85
N LEU A 147 -7.94 -1.67 19.94
CA LEU A 147 -8.08 -1.40 18.51
C LEU A 147 -9.24 -0.42 18.22
N ASP A 148 -10.41 -0.67 18.81
CA ASP A 148 -11.58 0.21 18.69
C ASP A 148 -11.31 1.62 19.24
N SER A 149 -10.54 1.73 20.33
CA SER A 149 -10.15 3.03 20.88
C SER A 149 -9.28 3.82 19.90
N ILE A 150 -8.37 3.16 19.18
CA ILE A 150 -7.50 3.76 18.17
C ILE A 150 -8.32 4.20 16.96
N VAL A 151 -9.21 3.34 16.46
CA VAL A 151 -10.11 3.63 15.35
C VAL A 151 -10.94 4.89 15.62
N ARG A 152 -11.53 4.99 16.83
CA ARG A 152 -12.30 6.18 17.23
C ARG A 152 -11.42 7.43 17.38
N ALA A 153 -10.29 7.32 18.07
CA ALA A 153 -9.41 8.46 18.33
C ALA A 153 -8.86 9.08 17.04
N GLU A 154 -8.45 8.23 16.10
CA GLU A 154 -7.86 8.64 14.83
C GLU A 154 -8.90 8.82 13.71
N LYS A 155 -10.18 8.54 14.00
CA LYS A 155 -11.30 8.61 13.04
C LYS A 155 -11.01 7.79 11.77
N ILE A 156 -10.61 6.53 11.98
CA ILE A 156 -10.20 5.63 10.90
C ILE A 156 -11.44 5.05 10.24
N ASP A 157 -11.50 5.16 8.91
CA ASP A 157 -12.47 4.44 8.10
C ASP A 157 -11.98 3.00 7.88
N LEU A 158 -12.69 2.03 8.44
CA LEU A 158 -12.32 0.62 8.34
C LEU A 158 -12.53 0.04 6.93
N ASP A 159 -13.38 0.66 6.11
CA ASP A 159 -13.64 0.24 4.73
C ASP A 159 -12.54 0.67 3.75
N GLN A 160 -11.68 1.61 4.14
CA GLN A 160 -10.53 2.01 3.34
C GLN A 160 -9.49 0.89 3.25
N PRO A 161 -8.75 0.75 2.13
CA PRO A 161 -7.69 -0.23 2.03
C PRO A 161 -6.53 0.12 2.98
N GLY A 162 -6.01 -0.89 3.69
CA GLY A 162 -4.78 -0.76 4.47
C GLY A 162 -3.68 -1.58 3.83
N ASN A 163 -2.65 -0.93 3.30
CA ASN A 163 -1.53 -1.56 2.60
C ASN A 163 -0.27 -1.47 3.44
N ILE A 164 0.40 -2.60 3.68
CA ILE A 164 1.64 -2.64 4.44
C ILE A 164 2.74 -3.39 3.72
N PHE A 165 3.97 -2.91 3.91
CA PHE A 165 5.18 -3.59 3.45
C PHE A 165 5.89 -4.20 4.64
N ILE A 166 6.24 -5.48 4.54
CA ILE A 166 7.02 -6.19 5.57
C ILE A 166 8.40 -6.53 4.99
N ALA A 167 9.43 -6.40 5.82
CA ALA A 167 10.74 -6.95 5.52
C ALA A 167 11.48 -7.33 6.81
N LYS A 168 12.51 -8.16 6.68
CA LYS A 168 13.24 -8.72 7.82
C LYS A 168 14.74 -8.81 7.61
N ASP A 169 15.48 -8.85 8.72
CA ASP A 169 16.90 -9.19 8.74
C ASP A 169 17.14 -10.72 8.78
N THR A 170 18.38 -11.12 9.03
CA THR A 170 18.84 -12.53 9.03
C THR A 170 18.75 -13.24 10.37
N ARG A 171 18.09 -12.68 11.40
CA ARG A 171 17.95 -13.37 12.69
C ARG A 171 17.10 -14.63 12.52
N VAL A 172 17.44 -15.70 13.26
CA VAL A 172 16.74 -16.99 13.17
C VAL A 172 15.24 -16.83 13.48
N SER A 173 14.89 -15.97 14.44
CA SER A 173 13.51 -15.69 14.83
C SER A 173 12.75 -14.80 13.84
N SER A 174 13.44 -14.14 12.90
CA SER A 174 12.82 -13.17 11.98
C SER A 174 11.79 -13.80 11.05
N GLU A 175 11.97 -15.06 10.64
CA GLU A 175 10.99 -15.78 9.82
C GLU A 175 9.64 -15.87 10.53
N HIS A 176 9.64 -16.46 11.73
CA HIS A 176 8.44 -16.67 12.51
C HIS A 176 7.77 -15.36 12.93
N LEU A 177 8.57 -14.38 13.39
CA LEU A 177 8.04 -13.10 13.84
C LEU A 177 7.44 -12.27 12.69
N SER A 178 8.04 -12.33 11.49
CA SER A 178 7.47 -11.71 10.28
C SER A 178 6.12 -12.30 9.92
N GLU A 179 5.99 -13.63 10.01
CA GLU A 179 4.72 -14.30 9.74
C GLU A 179 3.64 -13.91 10.75
N LEU A 180 3.96 -13.83 12.06
CA LEU A 180 3.01 -13.36 13.06
C LEU A 180 2.52 -11.93 12.77
N ALA A 181 3.41 -11.04 12.34
CA ALA A 181 3.01 -9.69 11.93
C ALA A 181 2.12 -9.71 10.67
N ARG A 182 2.42 -10.58 9.70
CA ARG A 182 1.59 -10.78 8.51
C ARG A 182 0.20 -11.29 8.86
N GLU A 183 0.09 -12.31 9.72
CA GLU A 183 -1.17 -12.87 10.20
C GLU A 183 -2.03 -11.80 10.87
N GLY A 184 -1.44 -11.02 11.77
CA GLY A 184 -2.15 -9.94 12.46
C GLY A 184 -2.63 -8.85 11.50
N ALA A 185 -1.85 -8.51 10.48
CA ALA A 185 -2.26 -7.56 9.45
C ALA A 185 -3.42 -8.09 8.59
N LEU A 186 -3.33 -9.33 8.11
CA LEU A 186 -4.39 -9.98 7.33
C LEU A 186 -5.70 -10.11 8.12
N LEU A 187 -5.60 -10.37 9.42
CA LEU A 187 -6.74 -10.54 10.30
C LEU A 187 -7.63 -9.28 10.42
N VAL A 188 -7.05 -8.09 10.23
CA VAL A 188 -7.77 -6.81 10.21
C VAL A 188 -7.92 -6.24 8.79
N GLY A 189 -7.90 -7.11 7.78
CA GLY A 189 -8.16 -6.75 6.39
C GLY A 189 -7.04 -5.94 5.72
N GLY A 190 -5.80 -6.13 6.15
CA GLY A 190 -4.63 -5.52 5.51
C GLY A 190 -4.22 -6.26 4.24
N ASN A 191 -3.74 -5.51 3.24
CA ASN A 191 -3.00 -6.03 2.09
C ASN A 191 -1.52 -6.00 2.43
N VAL A 192 -0.84 -7.15 2.33
CA VAL A 192 0.56 -7.29 2.73
C VAL A 192 1.42 -7.63 1.53
N LEU A 193 2.50 -6.87 1.33
CA LEU A 193 3.60 -7.25 0.46
C LEU A 193 4.83 -7.52 1.33
N ASP A 194 5.29 -8.78 1.33
CA ASP A 194 6.49 -9.21 2.05
C ASP A 194 7.69 -9.22 1.10
N PHE A 195 8.70 -8.41 1.42
CA PHE A 195 9.95 -8.30 0.66
C PHE A 195 11.04 -9.28 1.13
N GLY A 196 10.76 -10.09 2.15
CA GLY A 196 11.71 -11.04 2.73
C GLY A 196 12.95 -10.35 3.30
N LEU A 197 14.13 -10.90 2.98
CA LEU A 197 15.42 -10.40 3.47
C LEU A 197 15.75 -9.04 2.86
N GLN A 198 15.76 -8.01 3.69
CA GLN A 198 16.13 -6.65 3.28
C GLN A 198 16.93 -5.97 4.39
N THR A 199 17.73 -4.99 4.01
CA THR A 199 18.29 -4.04 4.96
C THR A 199 17.21 -3.07 5.43
N THR A 200 17.37 -2.51 6.63
CA THR A 200 16.46 -1.48 7.13
C THR A 200 16.31 -0.28 6.17
N PRO A 201 17.40 0.30 5.61
CA PRO A 201 17.27 1.39 4.64
C PRO A 201 16.49 1.01 3.38
N GLN A 202 16.58 -0.24 2.91
CA GLN A 202 15.79 -0.70 1.76
C GLN A 202 14.29 -0.65 2.02
N LEU A 203 13.81 -1.15 3.17
CA LEU A 203 12.39 -1.06 3.50
C LEU A 203 11.92 0.41 3.60
N HIS A 204 12.70 1.26 4.28
CA HIS A 204 12.39 2.69 4.36
C HIS A 204 12.32 3.33 2.96
N HIS A 205 13.22 2.94 2.07
CA HIS A 205 13.23 3.38 0.68
C HIS A 205 12.00 2.88 -0.09
N TYR A 206 11.62 1.61 0.05
CA TYR A 206 10.42 1.05 -0.61
C TYR A 206 9.13 1.75 -0.16
N VAL A 207 9.01 2.06 1.13
CA VAL A 207 7.87 2.81 1.68
C VAL A 207 7.84 4.24 1.14
N ARG A 208 8.98 4.95 1.16
CA ARG A 208 9.08 6.34 0.66
C ARG A 208 8.85 6.44 -0.83
N MET A 209 9.53 5.61 -1.60
CA MET A 209 9.46 5.60 -3.06
C MET A 209 8.17 4.95 -3.56
N LYS A 210 7.34 4.43 -2.65
CA LYS A 210 5.91 4.23 -2.84
C LYS A 210 5.49 3.50 -4.11
N LEU A 211 6.32 2.66 -4.76
CA LEU A 211 6.07 2.32 -6.16
C LEU A 211 5.65 3.60 -6.94
N GLU A 212 6.52 4.60 -7.03
CA GLU A 212 6.56 5.50 -8.19
C GLU A 212 6.70 4.67 -9.48
N LEU A 213 7.09 3.40 -9.35
CA LEU A 213 6.73 2.29 -10.24
C LEU A 213 5.27 1.81 -10.05
N ARG A 214 4.29 2.71 -10.15
CA ARG A 214 3.11 2.34 -10.92
C ARG A 214 3.42 2.74 -12.35
N THR A 215 4.43 2.12 -12.93
CA THR A 215 4.46 1.98 -14.38
C THR A 215 3.07 1.45 -14.71
N PRO A 216 2.27 2.22 -15.46
CA PRO A 216 0.93 1.78 -15.80
C PRO A 216 1.03 0.39 -16.39
N LEU A 217 0.16 -0.53 -15.99
CA LEU A 217 -0.01 -1.73 -16.77
C LEU A 217 -0.69 -1.29 -18.07
N TYR A 218 0.11 -1.05 -19.11
CA TYR A 218 -0.41 -0.77 -20.44
C TYR A 218 -0.98 -2.05 -21.02
N VAL A 219 -2.26 -2.03 -21.40
CA VAL A 219 -2.95 -3.17 -22.00
C VAL A 219 -3.44 -2.81 -23.38
N ASP A 220 -2.81 -3.44 -24.37
CA ASP A 220 -3.29 -3.46 -25.75
C ASP A 220 -4.55 -4.31 -25.86
N CYS A 221 -5.68 -3.67 -26.17
CA CYS A 221 -6.98 -4.33 -26.29
C CYS A 221 -7.35 -4.70 -27.73
N ALA A 222 -6.40 -4.61 -28.67
CA ALA A 222 -6.54 -5.05 -30.05
C ALA A 222 -7.74 -4.46 -30.83
N HIS A 223 -8.23 -3.29 -30.41
CA HIS A 223 -9.48 -2.66 -30.84
C HIS A 223 -10.73 -3.54 -30.61
N GLY A 224 -10.66 -4.49 -29.69
CA GLY A 224 -11.68 -5.50 -29.42
C GLY A 224 -12.52 -5.25 -28.16
N VAL A 225 -13.43 -6.20 -27.89
CA VAL A 225 -14.37 -6.16 -26.76
C VAL A 225 -13.68 -6.20 -25.39
N GLY A 226 -12.39 -6.55 -25.32
CA GLY A 226 -11.60 -6.54 -24.08
C GLY A 226 -11.53 -5.16 -23.44
N ALA A 227 -11.40 -4.08 -24.23
CA ALA A 227 -11.28 -2.71 -23.73
C ALA A 227 -12.44 -2.26 -22.80
N PRO A 228 -13.72 -2.37 -23.22
CA PRO A 228 -14.83 -1.95 -22.35
C PRO A 228 -15.01 -2.85 -21.11
N GLN A 229 -14.59 -4.12 -21.14
CA GLN A 229 -14.64 -4.98 -19.95
C GLN A 229 -13.51 -4.65 -18.98
N LEU A 230 -12.29 -4.46 -19.48
CA LEU A 230 -11.14 -4.04 -18.68
C LEU A 230 -11.37 -2.66 -18.07
N SER A 231 -12.06 -1.76 -18.76
CA SER A 231 -12.42 -0.45 -18.23
C SER A 231 -13.34 -0.53 -17.00
N LYS A 232 -14.22 -1.52 -16.92
CA LYS A 232 -15.07 -1.75 -15.74
C LYS A 232 -14.23 -2.31 -14.59
N LEU A 233 -13.40 -3.30 -14.88
CA LEU A 233 -12.50 -3.90 -13.90
C LEU A 233 -11.51 -2.87 -13.34
N ALA A 234 -10.90 -2.03 -14.18
CA ALA A 234 -9.98 -0.99 -13.75
C ALA A 234 -10.65 0.01 -12.78
N LYS A 235 -11.92 0.34 -12.99
CA LYS A 235 -12.70 1.17 -12.06
C LYS A 235 -12.92 0.49 -10.72
N GLU A 236 -13.17 -0.82 -10.70
CA GLU A 236 -13.34 -1.60 -9.47
C GLU A 236 -12.01 -1.79 -8.72
N LEU A 237 -10.91 -1.96 -9.46
CA LEU A 237 -9.57 -2.05 -8.89
C LEU A 237 -9.10 -0.71 -8.30
N GLY A 238 -9.54 0.42 -8.87
CA GLY A 238 -9.23 1.76 -8.38
C GLY A 238 -7.73 1.95 -8.18
N ASP A 239 -7.35 2.38 -6.97
CA ASP A 239 -5.95 2.59 -6.62
C ASP A 239 -5.19 1.29 -6.31
N LEU A 240 -5.70 0.09 -6.60
CA LEU A 240 -4.93 -1.15 -6.41
C LEU A 240 -3.97 -1.42 -7.56
N LEU A 241 -4.36 -1.06 -8.80
CA LEU A 241 -3.56 -1.25 -10.01
C LEU A 241 -3.84 -0.13 -11.00
N HIS A 242 -2.81 0.62 -11.38
CA HIS A 242 -2.92 1.64 -12.44
C HIS A 242 -2.86 0.93 -13.80
N VAL A 243 -3.98 0.88 -14.51
CA VAL A 243 -4.10 0.25 -15.83
C VAL A 243 -4.31 1.34 -16.87
N GLU A 244 -3.48 1.35 -17.91
CA GLU A 244 -3.67 2.20 -19.08
C GLU A 244 -4.14 1.36 -20.27
N ILE A 245 -5.37 1.60 -20.70
CA ILE A 245 -6.03 0.84 -21.76
C ILE A 245 -5.75 1.56 -23.09
N ARG A 246 -5.14 0.85 -24.05
CA ARG A 246 -4.87 1.35 -25.41
C ARG A 246 -5.49 0.43 -26.46
N ASN A 247 -5.56 0.92 -27.69
CA ASN A 247 -6.14 0.21 -28.82
C ASN A 247 -7.57 -0.26 -28.47
N THR A 248 -8.43 0.69 -28.14
CA THR A 248 -9.86 0.48 -27.92
C THR A 248 -10.62 0.40 -29.25
N PRO A 249 -11.86 -0.10 -29.30
CA PRO A 249 -12.65 -0.12 -30.54
C PRO A 249 -12.80 1.23 -31.25
N ALA A 250 -12.57 2.35 -30.57
CA ALA A 250 -12.62 3.69 -31.16
C ALA A 250 -11.31 4.10 -31.87
N ASP A 251 -10.19 3.44 -31.57
CA ASP A 251 -8.85 3.87 -31.99
C ASP A 251 -8.43 3.28 -33.34
N GLY A 252 -9.10 2.23 -33.82
CA GLY A 252 -8.70 1.57 -35.05
C GLY A 252 -9.51 0.33 -35.39
N GLN A 253 -9.05 -0.38 -36.43
CA GLN A 253 -9.66 -1.61 -36.91
C GLN A 253 -9.21 -2.82 -36.06
N LEU A 254 -10.15 -3.71 -35.73
CA LEU A 254 -9.89 -4.94 -34.96
C LEU A 254 -8.63 -5.67 -35.44
N ASN A 255 -7.69 -5.91 -34.51
CA ASN A 255 -6.41 -6.61 -34.70
C ASN A 255 -5.44 -5.98 -35.73
N HIS A 256 -5.67 -4.75 -36.20
CA HIS A 256 -4.79 -4.08 -37.14
C HIS A 256 -3.52 -3.57 -36.45
N GLU A 257 -2.38 -4.19 -36.76
CA GLU A 257 -1.04 -3.86 -36.20
C GLU A 257 -0.97 -3.93 -34.66
N CYS A 258 -1.85 -4.70 -34.04
CA CYS A 258 -1.94 -4.83 -32.59
C CYS A 258 -2.51 -6.21 -32.22
N GLY A 259 -2.56 -6.50 -30.92
CA GLY A 259 -3.10 -7.71 -30.34
C GLY A 259 -2.07 -8.82 -30.15
N ALA A 260 -2.43 -9.81 -29.34
CA ALA A 260 -1.55 -10.88 -28.92
C ALA A 260 -0.92 -11.64 -30.11
N GLU A 261 -1.70 -11.91 -31.16
CA GLU A 261 -1.20 -12.63 -32.34
C GLU A 261 -0.18 -11.81 -33.13
N HIS A 262 -0.40 -10.50 -33.31
CA HIS A 262 0.54 -9.59 -33.96
C HIS A 262 1.88 -9.58 -33.22
N VAL A 263 1.84 -9.39 -31.90
CA VAL A 263 3.05 -9.35 -31.06
C VAL A 263 3.79 -10.68 -31.11
N GLN A 264 3.07 -11.80 -31.01
CA GLN A 264 3.66 -13.14 -31.00
C GLN A 264 4.31 -13.51 -32.34
N LYS A 265 3.61 -13.29 -33.46
CA LYS A 265 4.10 -13.67 -34.79
C LYS A 265 5.11 -12.67 -35.34
N GLY A 266 4.85 -11.38 -35.16
CA GLY A 266 5.69 -10.29 -35.64
C GLY A 266 6.91 -10.01 -34.77
N ARG A 267 6.91 -10.47 -33.51
CA ARG A 267 7.95 -10.15 -32.51
C ARG A 267 8.21 -8.64 -32.40
N ALA A 268 7.14 -7.87 -32.53
CA ALA A 268 7.15 -6.41 -32.53
C ALA A 268 6.12 -5.91 -31.52
N PRO A 269 6.33 -4.72 -30.93
CA PRO A 269 5.32 -4.09 -30.09
C PRO A 269 4.08 -3.75 -30.94
N PRO A 270 2.88 -3.75 -30.34
CA PRO A 270 1.68 -3.32 -31.01
C PRO A 270 1.75 -1.82 -31.35
N ALA A 271 0.96 -1.39 -32.33
CA ALA A 271 0.88 0.01 -32.74
C ALA A 271 0.59 0.93 -31.54
N GLY A 272 1.34 2.03 -31.46
CA GLY A 272 1.23 2.99 -30.35
C GLY A 272 1.94 2.59 -29.06
N PHE A 273 2.79 1.55 -29.08
CA PHE A 273 3.64 1.15 -27.95
C PHE A 273 5.13 1.28 -28.28
N SER A 274 5.93 1.69 -27.31
CA SER A 274 7.40 1.74 -27.45
C SER A 274 8.11 1.40 -26.14
N ARG A 275 9.27 0.74 -26.25
CA ARG A 275 10.07 0.31 -25.09
C ARG A 275 10.50 1.45 -24.16
N ASP A 276 10.66 2.66 -24.70
CA ASP A 276 11.17 3.80 -23.95
C ASP A 276 10.03 4.61 -23.28
N ALA A 277 8.78 4.41 -23.70
CA ALA A 277 7.62 5.14 -23.18
C ALA A 277 6.61 4.25 -22.41
N ASP A 278 6.62 2.93 -22.65
CA ASP A 278 5.61 1.97 -22.20
C ASP A 278 6.25 0.65 -21.71
#